data_AF-A0A1Y2A3W7-F1
#
_entry.id   AF-A0A1Y2A3W7-F1
#
_cell.length_a   1.000
_cell.length_b   1.000
_cell.length_c   1.000
_cell.angle_alpha   90.00
_cell.angle_beta   90.00
_cell.angle_gamma   90.00
#
_symmetry.space_group_name_H-M   'P 1'
#
loop_
_entity.id
_entity.type
_entity.pdbx_description
1 polymer ?
#
loop_
_entity_poly.entity_id
_entity_poly.type
_entity_poly.pdbx_seq_one_letter_code
_entity_poly.pdbx_strand_id
1 'polypeptide(L)'
;MGRIYRSTEEALVWLGPAYENSDALMDVFLKLGAFAEAFNLLGYYSKEKYQELEAIQTKKNPDDPKTIEYHAFCDSITHLFTYNIFKSLTAFHHRPWFRRA
;
A
#
# COMPACT_ATOMS: atom_id res chain seq x y z
N MET A 1 9.40 18.71 25.90
CA MET A 1 8.36 17.89 25.25
C MET A 1 7.30 18.81 24.65
N GLY A 2 7.24 19.03 23.33
CA GLY A 2 6.26 20.00 22.81
C GLY A 2 6.18 20.22 21.30
N ARG A 3 6.76 19.37 20.45
CA ARG A 3 6.68 19.56 18.98
C ARG A 3 6.29 18.35 18.16
N ILE A 4 6.21 17.16 18.75
CA ILE A 4 5.96 15.91 18.00
C ILE A 4 4.50 15.45 18.14
N TYR A 5 3.77 15.82 19.20
CA TYR A 5 2.36 15.43 19.36
C TYR A 5 1.36 16.29 18.57
N ARG A 6 1.79 17.40 17.93
CA ARG A 6 0.91 18.22 17.10
C ARG A 6 0.65 17.60 15.72
N SER A 7 1.50 16.68 15.26
CA SER A 7 1.31 15.98 13.99
C SER A 7 0.27 14.85 14.07
N THR A 8 -0.07 14.37 15.28
CA THR A 8 -1.06 13.30 15.45
C THR A 8 -2.49 13.83 15.29
N GLU A 9 -2.75 15.07 15.73
CA GLU A 9 -4.03 15.76 15.46
C GLU A 9 -4.13 16.20 14.00
N GLU A 10 -3.04 16.69 13.39
CA GLU A 10 -3.06 17.05 11.95
C GLU A 10 -3.27 15.84 11.04
N ALA A 11 -2.74 14.66 11.37
CA ALA A 11 -2.99 13.43 10.60
C ALA A 11 -4.48 13.01 10.63
N LEU A 12 -5.18 13.25 11.74
CA LEU A 12 -6.62 13.04 11.87
C LEU A 12 -7.44 14.01 11.00
N VAL A 13 -6.95 15.24 10.79
CA VAL A 13 -7.62 16.25 9.95
C VAL A 13 -7.52 15.90 8.45
N TRP A 14 -6.43 15.27 8.01
CA TRP A 14 -6.23 14.91 6.59
C TRP A 14 -7.12 13.75 6.09
N LEU A 15 -7.68 12.95 7.00
CA LEU A 15 -8.49 11.78 6.64
C LEU A 15 -10.00 12.01 6.84
N GLY A 16 -10.41 13.16 7.39
CA GLY A 16 -11.79 13.38 7.81
C GLY A 16 -12.25 12.37 8.88
N PRO A 17 -13.50 12.48 9.39
CA PRO A 17 -14.08 11.38 10.16
C PRO A 17 -14.03 10.08 9.34
N ALA A 18 -14.04 8.92 10.01
CA ALA A 18 -14.04 7.58 9.40
C ALA A 18 -15.26 7.40 8.47
N TYR A 19 -15.20 8.01 7.29
CA TYR A 19 -16.24 8.08 6.30
C TYR A 19 -15.89 7.04 5.23
N GLU A 20 -16.85 6.16 4.95
CA GLU A 20 -16.75 5.17 3.87
C GLU A 20 -15.61 4.15 4.05
N ASN A 21 -15.45 3.64 5.27
CA ASN A 21 -14.55 2.50 5.58
C ASN A 21 -13.06 2.83 5.29
N SER A 22 -12.68 4.09 5.51
CA SER A 22 -11.30 4.58 5.38
C SER A 22 -10.32 3.86 6.27
N ASP A 23 -10.73 3.43 7.46
CA ASP A 23 -9.84 2.76 8.42
C ASP A 23 -9.38 1.41 7.87
N ALA A 24 -10.31 0.61 7.33
CA ALA A 24 -9.98 -0.66 6.69
C ALA A 24 -9.09 -0.45 5.45
N LEU A 25 -9.28 0.64 4.70
CA LEU A 25 -8.40 1.00 3.59
C LEU A 25 -6.99 1.37 4.08
N MET A 26 -6.88 2.15 5.16
CA MET A 26 -5.61 2.54 5.75
C MET A 26 -4.86 1.32 6.33
N ASP A 27 -5.56 0.38 6.96
CA ASP A 27 -4.97 -0.87 7.44
C ASP A 27 -4.38 -1.71 6.29
N VAL A 28 -5.07 -1.77 5.16
CA VAL A 28 -4.55 -2.44 3.95
C VAL A 28 -3.31 -1.70 3.43
N PHE A 29 -3.33 -0.37 3.37
CA PHE A 29 -2.18 0.43 2.95
C PHE A 29 -0.99 0.29 3.89
N LEU A 30 -1.21 0.23 5.21
CA LEU A 30 -0.14 0.01 6.18
C LEU A 30 0.52 -1.35 5.99
N LYS A 31 -0.28 -2.41 5.78
CA LYS A 31 0.25 -3.75 5.50
C LYS A 31 1.05 -3.80 4.20
N LEU A 32 0.53 -3.19 3.13
CA LEU A 32 1.21 -3.08 1.84
C LEU A 32 2.51 -2.28 1.94
N GLY A 33 2.48 -1.14 2.64
CA GLY A 33 3.64 -0.26 2.84
C GLY A 33 4.75 -0.94 3.62
N ALA A 34 4.40 -1.62 4.72
CA ALA A 34 5.37 -2.36 5.54
C ALA A 34 6.05 -3.48 4.72
N PHE A 35 5.29 -4.21 3.90
CA PHE A 35 5.88 -5.19 2.99
C PHE A 35 6.76 -4.52 1.93
N ALA A 36 6.30 -3.44 1.29
CA ALA A 36 7.07 -2.76 0.25
C ALA A 36 8.41 -2.23 0.79
N GLU A 37 8.44 -1.75 2.03
CA GLU A 37 9.67 -1.33 2.71
C GLU A 37 10.57 -2.53 3.02
N ALA A 38 10.05 -3.59 3.64
CA ALA A 38 10.82 -4.79 3.98
C ALA A 38 11.37 -5.51 2.73
N PHE A 39 10.58 -5.56 1.66
CA PHE A 39 10.96 -6.14 0.37
C PHE A 39 11.93 -5.25 -0.42
N ASN A 40 12.17 -4.00 0.03
CA ASN A 40 12.90 -2.97 -0.70
C ASN A 40 12.35 -2.76 -2.12
N LEU A 41 11.02 -2.68 -2.23
CA LEU A 41 10.33 -2.62 -3.52
C LEU A 41 10.76 -1.40 -4.35
N LEU A 42 10.98 -0.25 -3.71
CA LEU A 42 11.49 0.96 -4.37
C LEU A 42 12.86 0.75 -5.03
N GLY A 43 13.69 -0.14 -4.49
CA GLY A 43 15.00 -0.49 -5.06
C GLY A 43 14.91 -1.13 -6.45
N TYR A 44 13.74 -1.62 -6.85
CA TYR A 44 13.48 -2.18 -8.18
C TYR A 44 13.00 -1.15 -9.21
N TYR A 45 12.67 0.08 -8.79
CA TYR A 45 12.18 1.14 -9.68
C TYR A 45 13.33 1.84 -10.43
N SER A 46 14.21 1.04 -11.03
CA SER A 46 15.20 1.46 -12.03
C SER A 46 14.98 0.68 -13.32
N LYS A 47 15.41 1.21 -14.47
CA LYS A 47 15.20 0.56 -15.77
C LYS A 47 15.80 -0.84 -15.83
N GLU A 48 16.93 -1.04 -15.17
CA GLU A 48 17.70 -2.28 -15.11
C GLU A 48 17.02 -3.30 -14.18
N LYS A 49 16.57 -2.85 -13.01
CA LYS A 49 15.99 -3.72 -11.97
C LYS A 49 14.50 -3.98 -12.14
N TYR A 50 13.81 -3.18 -12.96
CA TYR A 50 12.40 -3.40 -13.24
C TYR A 50 12.15 -4.76 -13.89
N GLN A 51 13.05 -5.22 -14.77
CA GLN A 51 12.97 -6.55 -15.38
C GLN A 51 13.13 -7.67 -14.34
N GLU A 52 13.91 -7.45 -13.28
CA GLU A 52 14.05 -8.39 -12.18
C GLU A 52 12.73 -8.48 -11.39
N LEU A 53 12.10 -7.33 -11.12
CA LEU A 53 10.79 -7.30 -10.47
C LEU A 53 9.71 -7.96 -11.33
N GLU A 54 9.71 -7.73 -12.64
CA GLU A 54 8.80 -8.39 -13.57
C GLU A 54 8.97 -9.92 -13.55
N ALA A 55 10.21 -10.41 -13.52
CA ALA A 55 10.50 -11.84 -13.41
C ALA A 55 9.95 -12.46 -12.09
N ILE A 56 10.08 -11.73 -10.99
CA ILE A 56 9.51 -12.11 -9.68
C ILE A 56 7.98 -12.14 -9.75
N GLN A 57 7.35 -11.07 -10.24
CA GLN A 57 5.89 -10.94 -10.34
C GLN A 57 5.25 -12.00 -11.24
N THR A 58 5.93 -12.36 -12.33
CA THR A 58 5.44 -13.36 -13.31
C THR A 58 5.79 -14.80 -12.95
N LYS A 59 6.40 -15.06 -11.78
CA LYS A 59 6.86 -16.39 -11.34
C LYS A 59 7.80 -17.05 -12.36
N LYS A 60 8.68 -16.27 -13.00
CA LYS A 60 9.61 -16.80 -14.01
C LYS A 60 10.56 -17.87 -13.43
N ASN A 61 10.99 -17.70 -12.19
CA ASN A 61 11.70 -18.72 -11.42
C ASN A 61 10.94 -18.97 -10.10
N PRO A 62 10.17 -20.06 -9.97
CA PRO A 62 9.38 -20.33 -8.77
C PRO A 62 10.21 -20.69 -7.55
N ASP A 63 11.45 -21.14 -7.73
CA ASP A 63 12.36 -21.54 -6.64
C ASP A 63 13.20 -20.35 -6.12
N ASP A 64 13.10 -19.18 -6.76
CA ASP A 64 13.78 -17.97 -6.30
C ASP A 64 13.18 -17.48 -4.97
N PRO A 65 14.00 -17.27 -3.92
CA PRO A 65 13.52 -16.85 -2.61
C PRO A 65 12.69 -15.56 -2.64
N LYS A 66 13.04 -14.60 -3.51
CA LYS A 66 12.30 -13.34 -3.66
C LYS A 66 10.94 -13.54 -4.32
N THR A 67 10.86 -14.44 -5.29
CA THR A 67 9.61 -14.90 -5.89
C THR A 67 8.71 -15.57 -4.86
N ILE A 68 9.24 -16.48 -4.04
CA ILE A 68 8.47 -17.12 -2.97
C ILE A 68 7.95 -16.08 -1.97
N GLU A 69 8.82 -15.18 -1.49
CA GLU A 69 8.47 -14.12 -0.55
C GLU A 69 7.34 -13.21 -1.08
N TYR A 70 7.47 -12.74 -2.33
CA TYR A 70 6.49 -11.85 -2.97
C TYR A 70 5.13 -12.52 -3.11
N HIS A 71 5.09 -13.75 -3.63
CA HIS A 71 3.82 -14.43 -3.87
C HIS A 71 3.16 -14.92 -2.58
N ALA A 72 3.94 -15.35 -1.58
CA ALA A 72 3.41 -15.66 -0.27
C ALA A 72 2.73 -14.43 0.37
N PHE A 73 3.32 -13.24 0.21
CA PHE A 73 2.69 -12.01 0.65
C PHE A 73 1.40 -11.72 -0.13
N CYS A 74 1.44 -11.77 -1.47
CA CYS A 74 0.24 -11.56 -2.29
C CYS A 74 -0.91 -12.50 -1.89
N ASP A 75 -0.63 -13.79 -1.72
CA ASP A 75 -1.63 -14.79 -1.31
C ASP A 75 -2.20 -14.44 0.08
N SER A 76 -1.35 -13.96 1.00
CA SER A 76 -1.77 -13.57 2.35
C SER A 76 -2.72 -12.37 2.38
N ILE A 77 -2.66 -11.46 1.40
CA ILE A 77 -3.46 -10.22 1.39
C ILE A 77 -4.57 -10.19 0.36
N THR A 78 -4.61 -11.14 -0.57
CA THR A 78 -5.59 -11.13 -1.69
C THR A 78 -7.03 -11.06 -1.19
N HIS A 79 -7.34 -11.74 -0.08
CA HIS A 79 -8.66 -11.72 0.54
C HIS A 79 -9.10 -10.34 1.06
N LEU A 80 -8.17 -9.41 1.29
CA LEU A 80 -8.46 -8.05 1.74
C LEU A 80 -9.00 -7.16 0.60
N PHE A 81 -8.72 -7.50 -0.67
CA PHE A 81 -9.17 -6.74 -1.84
C PHE A 81 -10.64 -7.03 -2.18
N THR A 82 -11.53 -6.66 -1.27
CA THR A 82 -12.98 -6.78 -1.43
C THR A 82 -13.56 -5.62 -2.23
N TYR A 83 -14.77 -5.80 -2.79
CA TYR A 83 -15.52 -4.72 -3.44
C TYR A 83 -15.64 -3.47 -2.57
N ASN A 84 -15.83 -3.65 -1.25
CA ASN A 84 -15.91 -2.54 -0.30
C ASN A 84 -14.60 -1.76 -0.21
N ILE A 85 -13.45 -2.43 -0.19
CA ILE A 85 -12.14 -1.76 -0.22
C ILE A 85 -11.95 -0.96 -1.51
N PHE A 86 -12.35 -1.50 -2.67
CA PHE A 86 -12.29 -0.74 -3.92
C PHE A 86 -13.22 0.48 -3.95
N LYS A 87 -14.42 0.35 -3.37
CA LYS A 87 -15.34 1.49 -3.18
C LYS A 87 -14.71 2.55 -2.28
N SER A 88 -14.12 2.15 -1.16
CA SER A 88 -13.38 3.04 -0.25
C SER A 88 -12.20 3.71 -0.94
N LEU A 89 -11.45 2.99 -1.78
CA LEU A 89 -10.35 3.55 -2.57
C LEU A 89 -10.82 4.63 -3.54
N THR A 90 -11.94 4.38 -4.23
CA THR A 90 -12.54 5.33 -5.18
C THR A 90 -13.01 6.59 -4.48
N ALA A 91 -13.71 6.43 -3.36
CA ALA A 91 -14.12 7.52 -2.48
C ALA A 91 -12.91 8.31 -1.97
N PHE A 92 -11.88 7.61 -1.52
CA PHE A 92 -10.65 8.22 -1.03
C PHE A 92 -9.98 9.09 -2.10
N HIS A 93 -9.87 8.60 -3.33
CA HIS A 93 -9.31 9.34 -4.47
C HIS A 93 -10.16 10.56 -4.88
N HIS A 94 -11.46 10.54 -4.62
CA HIS A 94 -12.34 11.67 -4.93
C HIS A 94 -12.38 12.77 -3.87
N ARG A 95 -11.65 12.61 -2.75
CA ARG A 95 -11.62 13.62 -1.69
C ARG A 95 -11.07 14.96 -2.19
N PRO A 96 -11.61 16.10 -1.70
CA PRO A 96 -11.28 17.43 -2.23
C PRO A 96 -9.79 17.76 -2.24
N TRP A 97 -9.03 17.28 -1.26
CA TRP A 97 -7.59 17.56 -1.13
C TRP A 97 -6.68 16.77 -2.09
N PHE A 98 -7.19 15.73 -2.77
CA PHE A 98 -6.46 15.06 -3.85
C PHE A 98 -6.72 15.66 -5.23
N ARG A 99 -7.76 16.49 -5.36
CA ARG A 99 -8.01 17.27 -6.57
C ARG A 99 -7.28 18.59 -6.42
N ARG A 100 -6.31 18.87 -7.30
CA ARG A 100 -5.80 20.24 -7.43
C ARG A 100 -6.97 21.10 -7.92
N ALA A 101 -7.34 22.11 -7.12
CA ALA A 101 -8.30 23.13 -7.53
C ALA A 101 -7.77 23.92 -8.73
#